data_AF-A0A6H5KNI8-F1
#
_entry.id   AF-A0A6H5KNI8-F1
#
_cell.length_a   1.000
_cell.length_b   1.000
_cell.length_c   1.000
_cell.angle_alpha   90.00
_cell.angle_beta   90.00
_cell.angle_gamma   90.00
#
_symmetry.space_group_name_H-M   'P 1'
#
loop_
_entity.id
_entity.type
_entity.pdbx_description
1 polymer ?
#
loop_
_entity_poly.entity_id
_entity_poly.type
_entity_poly.pdbx_seq_one_letter_code
_entity_poly.pdbx_strand_id
1 'polypeptide(L)'
;MTQVVDMLEFTTLKDHDPSIDPIIVLGCGHAYTLTTLDGLLGLESACAKDEKSGRWVAPLPLESDCSKLKLCPDCRAPVSGVSRYNRVTNKAKARRWCRSF
;
A
#
# COMPACT_ATOMS: atom_id res chain seq x y z
N MET A 1 15.65 -6.42 17.29
CA MET A 1 14.59 -5.82 16.44
C MET A 1 14.27 -6.80 15.33
N THR A 2 13.19 -7.56 15.47
CA THR A 2 12.70 -8.53 14.49
C THR A 2 11.39 -7.98 13.93
N GLN A 3 11.47 -6.99 13.05
CA GLN A 3 10.28 -6.47 12.37
C GLN A 3 9.84 -7.51 11.32
N VAL A 4 8.58 -7.91 11.40
CA VAL A 4 7.93 -8.74 10.36
C VAL A 4 7.68 -7.85 9.15
N VAL A 5 8.24 -8.24 8.00
CA VAL A 5 8.16 -7.46 6.75
C VAL A 5 7.15 -8.05 5.79
N ASP A 6 6.99 -9.38 5.80
CA ASP A 6 5.96 -10.06 5.05
C ASP A 6 4.87 -10.55 6.01
N MET A 7 3.64 -10.09 5.82
CA MET A 7 2.51 -10.51 6.64
C MET A 7 1.78 -11.75 6.11
N LEU A 8 2.07 -12.16 4.86
CA LEU A 8 1.50 -13.37 4.27
C LEU A 8 2.31 -14.59 4.69
N GLU A 9 3.63 -14.49 4.62
CA GLU A 9 4.58 -15.57 4.97
C GLU A 9 5.13 -15.44 6.40
N PHE A 10 4.81 -14.34 7.09
CA PHE A 10 5.31 -14.02 8.43
C PHE A 10 6.84 -14.00 8.53
N THR A 11 7.52 -13.63 7.44
CA THR A 11 8.98 -13.53 7.39
C THR A 11 9.46 -12.19 7.95
N THR A 12 10.65 -12.21 8.54
CA THR A 12 11.29 -11.00 9.09
C THR A 12 12.25 -10.38 8.08
N LEU A 13 12.61 -9.11 8.30
CA LEU A 13 13.58 -8.40 7.46
C LEU A 13 14.90 -9.17 7.22
N LYS A 14 15.31 -10.01 8.18
CA LYS A 14 16.55 -10.80 8.08
C LYS A 14 16.43 -12.05 7.21
N ASP A 15 15.22 -12.58 7.11
CA ASP A 15 14.94 -13.87 6.49
C ASP A 15 14.42 -13.68 5.05
N HIS A 16 13.79 -12.54 4.78
CA HIS A 16 13.23 -12.22 3.47
C HIS A 16 14.30 -11.83 2.44
N ASP A 17 14.23 -12.44 1.25
CA ASP A 17 15.10 -12.09 0.13
C ASP A 17 14.50 -10.91 -0.69
N PRO A 18 15.17 -9.74 -0.73
CA PRO A 18 14.67 -8.56 -1.44
C PRO A 18 14.74 -8.67 -2.96
N SER A 19 15.37 -9.71 -3.52
CA SER A 19 15.43 -9.96 -4.97
C SER A 19 14.16 -10.64 -5.47
N ILE A 20 13.49 -11.42 -4.62
CA ILE A 20 12.22 -12.08 -4.94
C ILE A 20 11.08 -11.08 -4.84
N ASP A 21 10.94 -10.42 -3.68
CA ASP A 21 9.95 -9.36 -3.48
C ASP A 21 10.60 -8.13 -2.85
N PRO A 22 10.60 -6.98 -3.53
CA PRO A 22 11.34 -5.82 -3.09
C PRO A 22 10.70 -5.19 -1.85
N ILE A 23 11.55 -4.82 -0.90
CA ILE A 23 11.14 -4.22 0.35
C ILE A 23 10.95 -2.72 0.16
N ILE A 24 9.80 -2.20 0.61
CA ILE A 24 9.44 -0.79 0.57
C ILE A 24 9.41 -0.26 1.99
N VAL A 25 10.12 0.85 2.23
CA VAL A 25 10.11 1.55 3.52
C VAL A 25 9.12 2.71 3.45
N LEU A 26 8.19 2.74 4.40
CA LEU A 26 7.22 3.82 4.55
C LEU A 26 7.87 5.06 5.19
N GLY A 27 7.27 6.24 5.02
CA GLY A 27 7.71 7.47 5.69
C GLY A 27 7.69 7.41 7.23
N CYS A 28 7.02 6.42 7.82
CA CYS A 28 7.05 6.15 9.25
C CYS A 28 8.22 5.25 9.70
N GLY A 29 9.08 4.82 8.78
CA GLY A 29 10.26 3.99 9.06
C GLY A 29 10.01 2.48 9.08
N HIS A 30 8.76 2.03 8.92
CA HIS A 30 8.44 0.60 8.85
C HIS A 30 8.64 0.07 7.42
N ALA A 31 9.34 -1.06 7.31
CA ALA A 31 9.57 -1.77 6.07
C ALA A 31 8.55 -2.89 5.87
N TYR A 32 8.07 -3.09 4.63
CA TYR A 32 7.20 -4.20 4.26
C TYR A 32 7.50 -4.67 2.83
N THR A 33 7.11 -5.90 2.52
CA THR A 33 7.14 -6.45 1.15
C THR A 33 6.13 -5.73 0.25
N LEU A 34 6.44 -5.63 -1.04
CA LEU A 34 5.61 -4.99 -2.05
C LEU A 34 4.28 -5.71 -2.20
N THR A 35 4.28 -7.04 -2.16
CA THR A 35 3.06 -7.88 -2.13
C THR A 35 2.18 -7.56 -0.92
N THR A 36 2.77 -7.50 0.27
CA THR A 36 2.04 -7.16 1.51
C THR A 36 1.43 -5.76 1.44
N LEU A 37 2.19 -4.76 0.98
CA LEU A 37 1.69 -3.40 0.85
C LEU A 37 0.62 -3.25 -0.24
N ASP A 38 0.78 -3.92 -1.38
CA ASP A 38 -0.22 -3.90 -2.45
C ASP A 38 -1.57 -4.43 -1.95
N GLY A 39 -1.57 -5.52 -1.16
CA GLY A 39 -2.78 -6.06 -0.53
C GLY A 39 -3.35 -5.14 0.55
N LEU A 40 -2.52 -4.67 1.48
CA LEU A 40 -2.96 -3.81 2.60
C LEU A 40 -3.55 -2.48 2.12
N LEU A 41 -2.94 -1.90 1.08
CA LEU A 41 -3.38 -0.65 0.48
C LEU A 41 -4.50 -0.88 -0.53
N GLY A 42 -4.73 -2.10 -0.99
CA GLY A 42 -5.75 -2.44 -1.98
C GLY A 42 -5.46 -1.77 -3.32
N LEU A 43 -4.22 -1.87 -3.80
CA LEU A 43 -3.77 -1.23 -5.05
C LEU A 43 -4.62 -1.67 -6.25
N GLU A 44 -5.11 -2.90 -6.22
CA GLU A 44 -6.05 -3.47 -7.21
C GLU A 44 -7.36 -2.68 -7.36
N SER A 45 -7.80 -1.99 -6.31
CA SER A 45 -9.00 -1.15 -6.38
C SER A 45 -8.75 0.23 -7.01
N ALA A 46 -7.49 0.63 -7.16
CA ALA A 46 -7.11 1.96 -7.63
C ALA A 46 -6.39 1.96 -8.98
N CYS A 47 -5.76 0.84 -9.35
CA CYS A 47 -5.08 0.64 -10.62
C CYS A 47 -5.57 -0.66 -11.27
N ALA A 48 -5.77 -0.66 -12.58
CA ALA A 48 -6.02 -1.84 -13.39
C ALA A 48 -4.71 -2.59 -13.63
N LYS A 49 -4.77 -3.91 -13.49
CA LYS A 49 -3.69 -4.85 -13.79
C LYS A 49 -3.96 -5.48 -15.15
N ASP A 50 -2.94 -5.56 -16.00
CA ASP A 50 -3.02 -6.22 -17.29
C ASP A 50 -3.07 -7.74 -17.06
N GLU A 51 -4.12 -8.41 -17.53
CA GLU A 51 -4.28 -9.86 -17.34
C GLU A 51 -3.18 -10.68 -18.01
N LYS A 52 -2.55 -10.16 -19.09
CA LYS A 52 -1.50 -10.89 -19.83
C LYS A 52 -0.11 -10.68 -19.23
N SER A 53 0.18 -9.48 -18.77
CA SER A 53 1.52 -9.09 -18.32
C SER A 53 1.67 -9.04 -16.80
N GLY A 54 0.55 -9.04 -16.06
CA GLY A 54 0.52 -8.85 -14.62
C GLY A 54 1.01 -7.47 -14.16
N ARG A 55 1.17 -6.51 -15.07
CA ARG A 55 1.67 -5.16 -14.79
C ARG A 55 0.51 -4.20 -14.54
N TRP A 56 0.74 -3.22 -13.67
CA TRP A 56 -0.19 -2.10 -13.50
C TRP A 56 -0.15 -1.23 -14.76
N VAL A 57 -1.25 -1.22 -15.52
CA VAL A 57 -1.32 -0.59 -16.85
C VAL A 57 -2.02 0.75 -16.82
N ALA A 58 -3.08 0.88 -16.02
CA ALA A 58 -3.88 2.08 -16.03
C ALA A 58 -4.45 2.40 -14.64
N PRO A 59 -4.63 3.67 -14.30
CA PRO A 59 -5.44 4.04 -13.16
C PRO A 59 -6.92 3.70 -13.37
N LEU A 60 -7.58 3.14 -12.34
CA LEU A 60 -9.04 2.94 -12.34
C LEU A 60 -9.78 4.27 -12.07
N PRO A 61 -11.04 4.40 -12.53
CA PRO A 61 -11.88 5.54 -12.20
C PRO A 61 -11.94 5.75 -10.69
N LEU A 62 -11.80 7.00 -10.25
CA LEU A 62 -11.96 7.31 -8.84
C LEU A 62 -13.46 7.28 -8.53
N GLU A 63 -13.94 6.15 -8.01
CA GLU A 63 -15.28 6.08 -7.43
C GLU A 63 -15.44 7.19 -6.39
N SER A 64 -16.59 7.88 -6.39
CA SER A 64 -16.92 8.99 -5.48
C SER A 64 -16.94 8.59 -4.00
N ASP A 65 -16.86 7.28 -3.72
CA ASP A 65 -16.81 6.75 -2.38
C ASP A 65 -15.52 7.07 -1.62
N CYS A 66 -15.73 7.41 -0.36
CA CYS A 66 -14.70 7.96 0.49
C CYS A 66 -13.85 6.84 1.07
N SER A 67 -12.67 6.66 0.48
CA SER A 67 -11.78 5.55 0.79
C SER A 67 -11.13 5.71 2.16
N LYS A 68 -11.13 4.65 3.00
CA LYS A 68 -10.55 4.64 4.36
C LYS A 68 -9.09 5.10 4.34
N LEU A 69 -8.70 5.91 5.33
CA LEU A 69 -7.31 6.28 5.54
C LEU A 69 -6.48 5.00 5.69
N LYS A 70 -5.47 4.89 4.85
CA LYS A 70 -4.53 3.78 4.87
C LYS A 70 -3.43 4.11 5.87
N LEU A 71 -3.37 3.32 6.93
CA LEU A 71 -2.47 3.51 8.06
C LEU A 71 -1.49 2.34 8.13
N CYS A 72 -0.30 2.61 8.63
CA CYS A 72 0.68 1.58 8.98
C CYS A 72 0.07 0.63 10.03
N PRO A 73 0.18 -0.69 9.88
CA PRO A 73 -0.38 -1.64 10.85
C PRO A 73 0.31 -1.58 12.21
N ASP A 74 1.63 -1.34 12.25
CA ASP A 74 2.40 -1.27 13.51
C ASP A 74 2.20 0.06 14.26
N CYS A 75 2.37 1.20 13.58
CA CYS A 75 2.37 2.51 14.23
C CYS A 75 1.13 3.38 13.97
N ARG A 76 0.19 2.91 13.13
CA ARG A 76 -1.01 3.64 12.70
C ARG A 76 -0.75 5.00 12.05
N ALA A 77 0.49 5.32 11.70
CA ALA A 77 0.82 6.52 10.95
C ALA A 77 0.26 6.44 9.52
N PRO A 78 -0.16 7.58 8.92
CA PRO A 78 -0.64 7.59 7.55
C PRO A 78 0.46 7.16 6.58
N VAL A 79 0.12 6.25 5.68
CA VAL A 79 1.05 5.76 4.66
C VAL A 79 1.45 6.91 3.73
N SER A 80 2.76 7.17 3.64
CA SER A 80 3.35 8.27 2.89
C SER A 80 4.79 7.93 2.48
N GLY A 81 5.36 8.67 1.53
CA GLY A 81 6.74 8.49 1.08
C GLY A 81 6.95 7.48 -0.05
N VAL A 82 5.87 6.89 -0.60
CA VAL A 82 5.96 5.88 -1.66
C VAL A 82 5.09 6.30 -2.86
N SER A 83 5.74 6.62 -3.99
CA SER A 83 5.06 7.14 -5.18
C SER A 83 4.00 6.17 -5.74
N ARG A 84 4.27 4.85 -5.69
CA ARG A 84 3.35 3.78 -6.12
C ARG A 84 1.95 3.90 -5.50
N TYR A 85 1.89 4.33 -4.22
CA TYR A 85 0.65 4.39 -3.45
C TYR A 85 0.07 5.79 -3.32
N ASN A 86 0.63 6.79 -4.01
CA ASN A 86 0.14 8.17 -3.95
C ASN A 86 -1.34 8.27 -4.34
N ARG A 87 -1.81 7.52 -5.34
CA ARG A 87 -3.22 7.56 -5.76
C ARG A 87 -4.16 7.11 -4.64
N VAL A 88 -3.87 5.95 -4.04
CA VAL A 88 -4.65 5.37 -2.94
C VAL A 88 -4.63 6.30 -1.72
N THR A 89 -3.44 6.76 -1.33
CA THR A 89 -3.27 7.61 -0.14
C THR A 89 -3.88 9.00 -0.33
N ASN A 90 -3.78 9.59 -1.53
CA ASN A 90 -4.40 10.89 -1.82
C ASN A 90 -5.93 10.77 -1.91
N LYS A 91 -6.47 9.69 -2.50
CA LYS A 91 -7.92 9.40 -2.45
C LYS A 91 -8.42 9.32 -1.01
N ALA A 92 -7.66 8.66 -0.13
CA ALA A 92 -8.03 8.55 1.27
C ALA A 92 -7.90 9.87 2.06
N LYS A 93 -6.96 10.75 1.70
CA LYS A 93 -6.83 12.11 2.27
C LYS A 93 -7.99 13.02 1.90
N ALA A 94 -8.60 12.83 0.73
CA ALA A 94 -9.79 13.57 0.30
C ALA A 94 -11.02 13.38 1.23
N ARG A 95 -10.95 12.45 2.19
CA ARG A 95 -11.97 12.21 3.22
C ARG A 95 -12.45 13.43 4.00
N ARG A 96 -11.63 14.48 4.12
CA ARG A 96 -12.02 15.70 4.86
C ARG A 96 -13.31 16.32 4.32
N TRP A 97 -13.58 16.14 3.03
CA TRP A 97 -14.76 16.71 2.37
C TRP A 97 -16.00 15.80 2.46
N CYS A 98 -15.81 14.51 2.75
CA CYS A 98 -16.87 13.51 2.66
C CYS A 98 -17.62 13.25 3.97
N ARG A 99 -17.05 13.65 5.11
CA ARG A 99 -17.77 13.57 6.41
C ARG A 99 -18.76 14.71 6.62
N SER A 100 -18.97 15.55 5.59
CA SER A 100 -19.76 16.79 5.68
C SER A 100 -21.10 16.72 4.92
N PHE A 101 -21.48 15.55 4.41
CA PHE A 101 -22.79 15.24 3.81
C PHE A 101 -23.42 14.07 4.55
#